data_AF-A0AAN7R2V7-F1
#
_entry.id   AF-A0AAN7R2V7-F1
#
_cell.length_a   1.000
_cell.length_b   1.000
_cell.length_c   1.000
_cell.angle_alpha   90.00
_cell.angle_beta   90.00
_cell.angle_gamma   90.00
#
_symmetry.space_group_name_H-M   'P 1'
#
loop_
_entity.id
_entity.type
_entity.pdbx_description
1 polymer ?
#
loop_
_entity_poly.entity_id
_entity_poly.type
_entity_poly.pdbx_seq_one_letter_code
_entity_poly.pdbx_strand_id
1 'polypeptide(L)'
;MEAMLLAGIAVMLVVLGAFLLLPRNPKSSKRREIRANAGRNKEWKAYSRDEVSLHKKRDDCWIIIKDRVYDVTPYVEEHPGGDAILAHAGDDSTRGFYGPQHGTRVFDIIEDFYIGDLKM
;
A
#
# COMPACT_ATOMS: atom_id res chain seq x y z
N MET A 1 -66.38 12.87 -4.05
CA MET A 1 -65.26 12.39 -4.89
C MET A 1 -64.15 13.45 -4.98
N GLU A 2 -64.48 14.72 -5.20
CA GLU A 2 -63.54 15.87 -5.24
C GLU A 2 -62.63 16.00 -3.99
N ALA A 3 -63.17 15.86 -2.77
CA ALA A 3 -62.41 16.06 -1.52
C ALA A 3 -61.35 14.98 -1.24
N MET A 4 -61.52 13.76 -1.76
CA MET A 4 -60.55 12.68 -1.57
C MET A 4 -59.34 12.81 -2.50
N LEU A 5 -59.52 13.42 -3.69
CA LEU A 5 -58.45 13.65 -4.65
C LEU A 5 -57.50 14.76 -4.17
N LEU A 6 -58.05 15.84 -3.60
CA LEU A 6 -57.26 16.93 -3.02
C LEU A 6 -56.48 16.50 -1.77
N ALA A 7 -57.07 15.66 -0.92
CA ALA A 7 -56.37 15.10 0.24
C ALA A 7 -55.19 14.20 -0.18
N GLY A 8 -55.35 13.42 -1.26
CA GLY A 8 -54.27 12.57 -1.80
C GLY A 8 -53.10 13.37 -2.36
N ILE A 9 -53.38 14.45 -3.11
CA ILE A 9 -52.34 15.32 -3.68
C ILE A 9 -51.58 16.08 -2.57
N ALA A 10 -52.29 16.57 -1.55
CA ALA A 10 -51.65 17.24 -0.41
C ALA A 10 -50.68 16.31 0.34
N VAL A 11 -51.05 15.04 0.56
CA VAL A 11 -50.17 14.07 1.23
C VAL A 11 -48.95 13.73 0.37
N MET A 12 -49.12 13.57 -0.96
CA MET A 12 -48.01 13.33 -1.87
C MET A 12 -47.00 14.48 -1.92
N LEU A 13 -47.47 15.74 -1.91
CA LEU A 13 -46.59 16.91 -1.90
C LEU A 13 -45.84 17.07 -0.57
N VAL A 14 -46.46 16.70 0.56
CA VAL A 14 -45.80 16.70 1.87
C VAL A 14 -44.71 15.63 1.93
N VAL A 15 -44.96 14.43 1.39
CA VAL A 15 -43.96 13.35 1.32
C VAL A 15 -42.82 13.68 0.35
N LEU A 16 -43.12 14.25 -0.83
CA LEU A 16 -42.11 14.70 -1.79
C LEU A 16 -41.27 15.87 -1.23
N GLY A 17 -41.92 16.82 -0.56
CA GLY A 17 -41.27 17.96 0.08
C GLY A 17 -40.39 17.54 1.26
N ALA A 18 -40.85 16.60 2.09
CA ALA A 18 -40.04 16.04 3.18
C ALA A 18 -38.79 15.31 2.66
N PHE A 19 -38.89 14.62 1.51
CA PHE A 19 -37.75 13.97 0.87
C PHE A 19 -36.68 14.97 0.37
N LEU A 20 -37.07 16.19 0.01
CA LEU A 20 -36.16 17.26 -0.40
C LEU A 20 -35.51 18.01 0.78
N LEU A 21 -36.16 17.99 1.95
CA LEU A 21 -35.65 18.63 3.16
C LEU A 21 -34.78 17.71 4.03
N LEU A 22 -34.61 16.44 3.66
CA LEU A 22 -33.66 15.57 4.35
C LEU A 22 -32.22 16.02 4.08
N PRO A 23 -31.45 16.41 5.11
CA PRO A 23 -30.07 16.82 4.94
C PRO A 23 -29.24 15.67 4.37
N ARG A 24 -28.62 15.90 3.21
CA ARG A 24 -27.67 14.96 2.61
C ARG A 24 -26.46 14.80 3.53
N ASN A 25 -26.29 13.62 4.12
CA ASN A 25 -25.13 13.27 4.96
C ASN A 25 -23.84 13.21 4.11
N PRO A 26 -22.87 14.12 4.28
CA PRO A 26 -21.66 14.13 3.46
C PRO A 26 -20.63 13.12 3.99
N LYS A 27 -20.80 11.82 3.69
CA LYS A 27 -19.76 10.78 3.93
C LYS A 27 -18.48 10.96 3.07
N SER A 28 -18.40 12.05 2.29
CA SER A 28 -17.31 12.37 1.37
C SER A 28 -16.14 13.13 2.02
N SER A 29 -16.40 13.96 3.04
CA SER A 29 -15.30 14.74 3.67
C SER A 29 -14.35 13.85 4.48
N LYS A 30 -14.87 12.83 5.18
CA LYS A 30 -14.06 11.90 5.99
C LYS A 30 -13.13 11.02 5.14
N ARG A 31 -13.51 10.66 3.91
CA ARG A 31 -12.64 9.94 2.96
C ARG A 31 -11.52 10.82 2.38
N ARG A 32 -11.76 12.14 2.22
CA ARG A 32 -10.73 13.09 1.78
C ARG A 32 -9.72 13.40 2.88
N GLU A 33 -10.16 13.50 4.12
CA GLU A 33 -9.28 13.73 5.28
C GLU A 33 -8.36 12.51 5.56
N ILE A 34 -8.87 11.28 5.45
CA ILE A 34 -8.06 10.06 5.58
C ILE A 34 -6.97 9.99 4.48
N ARG A 35 -7.29 10.33 3.23
CA ARG A 35 -6.30 10.37 2.14
C ARG A 35 -5.28 11.51 2.28
N ALA A 36 -5.69 12.67 2.79
CA ALA A 36 -4.79 13.80 3.02
C ALA A 36 -3.85 13.59 4.22
N ASN A 37 -4.23 12.74 5.18
CA ASN A 37 -3.43 12.46 6.37
C ASN A 37 -2.59 11.17 6.28
N ALA A 38 -2.84 10.31 5.27
CA ALA A 38 -2.02 9.13 4.98
C ALA A 38 -0.67 9.46 4.29
N GLY A 39 -0.45 10.74 3.93
CA GLY A 39 0.78 11.23 3.29
C GLY A 39 1.72 11.99 4.21
N ARG A 40 1.62 11.82 5.54
CA ARG A 40 2.49 12.51 6.51
C ARG A 40 3.42 11.53 7.22
N ASN A 41 4.70 11.63 6.86
CA ASN A 41 5.89 11.22 7.60
C ASN A 41 6.08 9.72 7.86
N LYS A 42 6.17 8.90 6.81
CA LYS A 42 7.00 7.69 6.92
C LYS A 42 8.45 8.18 6.77
N GLU A 43 9.12 8.45 7.90
CA GLU A 43 10.56 8.69 7.90
C GLU A 43 11.22 7.38 7.45
N TRP A 44 11.62 7.36 6.18
CA TRP A 44 12.39 6.25 5.65
C TRP A 44 13.79 6.33 6.23
N LYS A 45 14.21 5.24 6.87
CA LYS A 45 15.54 5.15 7.46
C LYS A 45 16.57 5.09 6.34
N ALA A 46 17.77 5.59 6.62
CA ALA A 46 18.90 5.46 5.72
C ALA A 46 19.90 4.47 6.33
N TYR A 47 20.34 3.49 5.54
CA TYR A 47 21.20 2.39 5.97
C TYR A 47 22.54 2.44 5.23
N SER A 48 23.66 2.17 5.89
CA SER A 48 24.95 2.04 5.19
C SER A 48 25.12 0.66 4.57
N ARG A 49 26.02 0.51 3.58
CA ARG A 49 26.38 -0.81 3.05
C ARG A 49 26.94 -1.73 4.14
N ASP A 50 27.73 -1.18 5.05
CA ASP A 50 28.29 -1.95 6.16
C ASP A 50 27.19 -2.50 7.07
N GLU A 51 26.15 -1.71 7.35
CA GLU A 51 25.00 -2.14 8.13
C GLU A 51 24.24 -3.27 7.41
N VAL A 52 23.91 -3.09 6.14
CA VAL A 52 23.24 -4.12 5.33
C VAL A 52 24.06 -5.41 5.29
N SER A 53 25.39 -5.33 5.22
CA SER A 53 26.28 -6.50 5.14
C SER A 53 26.25 -7.43 6.36
N LEU A 54 25.68 -6.97 7.48
CA LEU A 54 25.48 -7.78 8.68
C LEU A 54 24.32 -8.77 8.51
N HIS A 55 23.35 -8.44 7.66
CA HIS A 55 22.09 -9.16 7.44
C HIS A 55 22.20 -10.11 6.23
N LYS A 56 23.03 -11.16 6.38
CA LYS A 56 23.41 -12.09 5.30
C LYS A 56 23.07 -13.56 5.57
N LYS A 57 22.13 -13.83 6.45
CA LYS A 57 21.73 -15.19 6.86
C LYS A 57 20.31 -15.49 6.40
N ARG A 58 19.97 -16.77 6.34
CA ARG A 58 18.61 -17.22 5.96
C ARG A 58 17.52 -16.64 6.86
N ASP A 59 17.80 -16.55 8.16
CA ASP A 59 16.92 -16.01 9.20
C ASP A 59 17.13 -14.51 9.47
N ASP A 60 17.98 -13.85 8.68
CA ASP A 60 18.31 -12.42 8.77
C ASP A 60 18.92 -11.96 7.44
N CYS A 61 18.08 -11.68 6.45
CA CYS A 61 18.47 -11.47 5.05
C CYS A 61 17.98 -10.12 4.54
N TRP A 62 18.90 -9.17 4.36
CA TRP A 62 18.62 -7.91 3.68
C TRP A 62 19.29 -7.88 2.31
N ILE A 63 18.70 -7.14 1.39
CA ILE A 63 19.26 -6.93 0.04
C ILE A 63 19.12 -5.48 -0.38
N ILE A 64 20.01 -5.05 -1.27
CA ILE A 64 19.94 -3.74 -1.93
C ILE A 64 19.45 -3.92 -3.37
N ILE A 65 18.46 -3.12 -3.79
CA ILE A 65 18.02 -3.02 -5.19
C ILE A 65 17.91 -1.54 -5.55
N LYS A 66 18.76 -1.06 -6.47
CA LYS A 66 18.82 0.35 -6.90
C LYS A 66 18.79 1.34 -5.73
N ASP A 67 19.79 1.24 -4.85
CA ASP A 67 19.96 2.12 -3.69
C ASP A 67 18.80 2.10 -2.67
N ARG A 68 17.91 1.10 -2.75
CA ARG A 68 16.85 0.85 -1.76
C ARG A 68 17.16 -0.44 -1.01
N VAL A 69 16.85 -0.46 0.28
CA VAL A 69 17.14 -1.58 1.19
C VAL A 69 15.84 -2.29 1.54
N TYR A 70 15.90 -3.61 1.48
CA TYR A 70 14.76 -4.50 1.68
C TYR A 70 15.11 -5.58 2.70
N ASP A 71 14.23 -5.78 3.68
CA ASP A 71 14.28 -6.91 4.60
C ASP A 71 13.43 -8.05 4.02
N VAL A 72 14.08 -8.98 3.33
CA VAL A 72 13.43 -10.12 2.68
C VAL A 72 13.40 -11.36 3.54
N THR A 73 13.86 -11.28 4.79
CA THR A 73 13.85 -12.38 5.78
C THR A 73 12.53 -13.15 5.82
N PRO A 74 11.35 -12.52 5.95
CA PRO A 74 10.08 -13.25 6.00
C PRO A 74 9.70 -13.94 4.67
N TYR A 75 10.35 -13.59 3.57
CA TYR A 75 10.05 -14.10 2.23
C TYR A 75 11.00 -15.20 1.75
N VAL A 76 12.12 -15.42 2.46
CA VAL A 76 13.18 -16.34 2.01
C VAL A 76 12.63 -17.75 1.69
N GLU A 77 11.76 -18.28 2.55
CA GLU A 77 11.17 -19.62 2.36
C GLU A 77 10.04 -19.66 1.31
N GLU A 78 9.46 -18.51 0.98
CA GLU A 78 8.36 -18.39 0.01
C GLU A 78 8.85 -18.04 -1.40
N HIS A 79 10.14 -17.71 -1.55
CA HIS A 79 10.71 -17.30 -2.81
C HIS A 79 10.65 -18.42 -3.86
N PRO A 80 9.95 -18.24 -5.00
CA PRO A 80 9.80 -19.29 -6.02
C PRO A 80 11.12 -19.76 -6.64
N GLY A 81 12.16 -18.91 -6.63
CA GLY A 81 13.51 -19.28 -7.07
C GLY A 81 14.34 -20.02 -6.01
N GLY A 82 13.76 -20.35 -4.86
CA GLY A 82 14.42 -20.99 -3.72
C GLY A 82 15.62 -20.19 -3.21
N ASP A 83 16.70 -20.89 -2.91
CA ASP A 83 17.94 -20.35 -2.34
C ASP A 83 18.63 -19.30 -3.22
N ALA A 84 18.19 -19.10 -4.46
CA ALA A 84 18.70 -18.02 -5.31
C ALA A 84 18.51 -16.63 -4.68
N ILE A 85 17.55 -16.43 -3.78
CA ILE A 85 17.38 -15.18 -3.01
C ILE A 85 18.58 -14.88 -2.10
N LEU A 86 19.31 -15.91 -1.67
CA LEU A 86 20.45 -15.79 -0.74
C LEU A 86 21.77 -15.50 -1.46
N ALA A 87 21.80 -15.52 -2.80
CA ALA A 87 23.04 -15.36 -3.58
C ALA A 87 23.78 -14.04 -3.28
N HIS A 88 23.04 -13.01 -2.86
CA HIS A 88 23.54 -11.67 -2.53
C HIS A 88 22.96 -11.17 -1.20
N ALA A 89 22.71 -12.08 -0.25
CA ALA A 89 22.27 -11.70 1.09
C ALA A 89 23.31 -10.75 1.74
N GLY A 90 22.84 -9.62 2.25
CA GLY A 90 23.65 -8.53 2.78
C GLY A 90 24.34 -7.66 1.73
N ASP A 91 23.96 -7.74 0.45
CA ASP A 91 24.63 -7.00 -0.64
C ASP A 91 23.66 -6.54 -1.75
N ASP A 92 24.19 -5.90 -2.79
CA ASP A 92 23.46 -5.47 -3.98
C ASP A 92 23.02 -6.65 -4.85
N SER A 93 21.70 -6.83 -4.90
CA SER A 93 21.00 -7.85 -5.68
C SER A 93 20.40 -7.29 -6.96
N THR A 94 20.67 -6.04 -7.34
CA THR A 94 20.00 -5.33 -8.45
C THR A 94 20.07 -6.13 -9.75
N ARG A 95 21.26 -6.62 -10.12
CA ARG A 95 21.43 -7.39 -11.36
C ARG A 95 20.63 -8.70 -11.36
N GLY A 96 20.60 -9.40 -10.23
CA GLY A 96 19.82 -10.63 -10.07
C GLY A 96 18.32 -10.36 -10.11
N PHE A 97 17.88 -9.30 -9.43
CA PHE A 97 16.47 -8.90 -9.37
C PHE A 97 15.90 -8.52 -10.74
N TYR A 98 16.64 -7.79 -11.57
CA TYR A 98 16.22 -7.40 -12.92
C TYR A 98 16.51 -8.45 -14.01
N GLY A 99 16.95 -9.66 -13.62
CA GLY A 99 17.20 -10.75 -14.56
C GLY A 99 15.91 -11.34 -15.16
N PRO A 100 16.02 -12.16 -16.21
CA PRO A 100 14.87 -12.71 -16.95
C PRO A 100 14.01 -13.68 -16.13
N GLN A 101 14.48 -14.12 -14.96
CA GLN A 101 13.76 -15.01 -14.06
C GLN A 101 12.56 -14.34 -13.37
N HIS A 102 12.50 -13.00 -13.31
CA HIS A 102 11.42 -12.28 -12.65
C HIS A 102 10.46 -11.63 -13.65
N GLY A 103 9.17 -11.92 -13.49
CA GLY A 103 8.09 -11.22 -14.19
C GLY A 103 7.75 -9.88 -13.53
N THR A 104 6.93 -9.05 -14.19
CA THR A 104 6.59 -7.69 -13.74
C THR A 104 5.94 -7.61 -12.36
N ARG A 105 5.24 -8.65 -11.91
CA ARG A 105 4.59 -8.67 -10.60
C ARG A 105 5.57 -8.64 -9.42
N VAL A 106 6.84 -9.00 -9.65
CA VAL A 106 7.86 -8.97 -8.57
C VAL A 106 8.07 -7.55 -8.03
N PHE A 107 7.87 -6.53 -8.86
CA PHE A 107 8.05 -5.13 -8.48
C PHE A 107 6.99 -4.66 -7.48
N ASP A 108 5.80 -5.29 -7.47
CA ASP A 108 4.79 -5.00 -6.46
C ASP A 108 5.10 -5.74 -5.15
N ILE A 109 5.60 -6.98 -5.24
CA ILE A 109 5.91 -7.83 -4.09
C ILE A 109 7.07 -7.25 -3.27
N ILE A 110 8.13 -6.77 -3.95
CA ILE A 110 9.34 -6.30 -3.25
C ILE A 110 9.07 -5.07 -2.37
N GLU A 111 8.06 -4.26 -2.71
CA GLU A 111 7.71 -3.05 -1.95
C GLU A 111 7.19 -3.35 -0.54
N ASP A 112 6.61 -4.54 -0.32
CA ASP A 112 6.17 -4.97 1.02
C ASP A 112 7.35 -5.15 1.99
N PHE A 113 8.55 -5.36 1.45
CA PHE A 113 9.78 -5.60 2.21
C PHE A 113 10.68 -4.37 2.33
N TYR A 114 10.27 -3.21 1.80
CA TYR A 114 11.08 -2.00 1.80
C TYR A 114 11.19 -1.39 3.21
N ILE A 115 12.43 -1.20 3.68
CA ILE A 115 12.72 -0.66 5.01
C ILE A 115 13.36 0.72 4.99
N GLY A 116 13.95 1.13 3.87
CA GLY A 116 14.57 2.44 3.72
C GLY A 116 15.57 2.52 2.59
N ASP A 117 16.29 3.63 2.50
CA ASP A 117 17.23 3.91 1.41
C ASP A 117 18.67 3.64 1.81
N LEU A 118 19.53 3.40 0.83
CA LEU A 118 20.96 3.29 1.02
C LEU A 118 21.55 4.69 1.21
N LYS A 119 22.33 4.86 2.28
CA LYS A 119 23.11 6.05 2.53
C LYS A 119 24.31 6.08 1.58
N MET A 120 24.40 7.15 0.79
CA MET A 120 25.54 7.45 -0.08
C MET A 120 26.76 7.93 0.72
#